data_AF-A0A7S3NXM4-F1
#
_entry.id   AF-A0A7S3NXM4-F1
#
_cell.length_a   1.000
_cell.length_b   1.000
_cell.length_c   1.000
_cell.angle_alpha   90.00
_cell.angle_beta   90.00
_cell.angle_gamma   90.00
#
_symmetry.space_group_name_H-M   'P 1'
#
loop_
_entity.id
_entity.type
_entity.pdbx_description
1 polymer ?
#
loop_
_entity_poly.entity_id
_entity_poly.type
_entity_poly.pdbx_seq_one_letter_code
_entity_poly.pdbx_strand_id
1 'polypeptide(L)'
;KLICTRWDPEKRPTIFQQLSLLGLKIPHIIAVGRLDFLSEGLMVLTNDGDLARALELPSSEIERTYRVRVFGRRFDEKKLDQLRRGFKIKGRKYGPYVTEIVKRQTSNTWLHMKLYEGKNNEIRRVMRKFSLRVNRLIRQSYGQYTLGLVPNPNDLAEVRMTKQIKTLLFKYYKEKAQESQERYHKEKAEHLYLQTQKQEALEAEQETKQKKLSEAYVDLSQTPSDKPLGLGERLLRG
;
A
#
# COMPACT_ATOMS: atom_id res chain seq x y z
N LYS A 1 -19.89 10.23 17.57
CA LYS A 1 -19.23 9.88 16.29
C LYS A 1 -17.73 9.87 16.54
N LEU A 2 -17.00 8.93 15.94
CA LEU A 2 -15.59 8.67 16.26
C LEU A 2 -14.74 8.74 14.99
N ILE A 3 -13.48 9.16 15.14
CA ILE A 3 -12.49 9.13 14.04
C ILE A 3 -11.64 7.87 14.13
N CYS A 4 -11.44 7.22 12.98
CA CYS A 4 -10.55 6.08 12.83
C CYS A 4 -9.08 6.55 12.69
N THR A 5 -8.52 7.12 13.76
CA THR A 5 -7.11 7.53 13.86
C THR A 5 -6.61 7.37 15.29
N ARG A 6 -5.31 7.09 15.49
CA ARG A 6 -4.70 7.07 16.83
C ARG A 6 -4.51 8.47 17.40
N TRP A 7 -4.30 9.45 16.53
CA TRP A 7 -4.11 10.84 16.91
C TRP A 7 -4.85 11.75 15.94
N ASP A 8 -5.64 12.67 16.48
CA ASP A 8 -6.39 13.68 15.74
C ASP A 8 -5.90 15.08 16.15
N PRO A 9 -5.37 15.90 15.23
CA PRO A 9 -4.91 17.25 15.55
C PRO A 9 -6.00 18.15 16.15
N GLU A 10 -7.25 17.96 15.71
CA GLU A 10 -8.42 18.72 16.16
C GLU A 10 -9.00 18.19 17.49
N LYS A 11 -8.35 17.20 18.12
CA LYS A 11 -8.76 16.59 19.40
C LYS A 11 -10.18 16.01 19.39
N ARG A 12 -10.67 15.59 18.24
CA ARG A 12 -11.99 14.93 18.14
C ARG A 12 -11.90 13.52 18.73
N PRO A 13 -13.00 12.98 19.29
CA PRO A 13 -13.01 11.63 19.85
C PRO A 13 -12.61 10.57 18.83
N THR A 14 -11.68 9.71 19.21
CA THR A 14 -11.18 8.62 18.37
C THR A 14 -11.77 7.27 18.77
N ILE A 15 -11.74 6.31 17.84
CA ILE A 15 -12.15 4.93 18.14
C ILE A 15 -11.28 4.32 19.26
N PHE A 16 -9.98 4.64 19.31
CA PHE A 16 -9.06 4.02 20.28
C PHE A 16 -9.29 4.56 21.69
N GLN A 17 -9.55 5.86 21.83
CA GLN A 17 -9.99 6.43 23.10
C GLN A 17 -11.28 5.77 23.58
N GLN A 18 -12.27 5.60 22.69
CA GLN A 18 -13.52 4.92 23.04
C GLN A 18 -13.27 3.48 23.49
N LEU A 19 -12.41 2.72 22.80
CA LEU A 19 -12.07 1.34 23.18
C LEU A 19 -11.42 1.28 24.56
N SER A 20 -10.55 2.23 24.89
CA SER A 20 -9.96 2.34 26.23
C SER A 20 -11.03 2.62 27.30
N LEU A 21 -12.00 3.50 27.02
CA LEU A 21 -13.11 3.78 27.93
C LEU A 21 -14.03 2.57 28.16
N LEU A 22 -14.16 1.70 27.16
CA LEU A 22 -14.88 0.42 27.28
C LEU A 22 -14.10 -0.66 28.04
N GLY A 23 -12.92 -0.35 28.57
CA GLY A 23 -12.10 -1.27 29.35
C GLY A 23 -11.29 -2.26 28.52
N LEU A 24 -11.19 -2.07 27.20
CA LEU A 24 -10.39 -2.95 26.34
C LEU A 24 -8.89 -2.67 26.53
N LYS A 25 -8.22 -3.52 27.32
CA LYS A 25 -6.79 -3.41 27.67
C LYS A 25 -5.89 -4.26 26.77
N ILE A 26 -6.17 -4.30 25.47
CA ILE A 26 -5.32 -5.02 24.51
C ILE A 26 -4.28 -4.05 23.95
N PRO A 27 -2.97 -4.35 24.05
CA PRO A 27 -1.95 -3.51 23.46
C PRO A 27 -2.03 -3.55 21.93
N HIS A 28 -1.62 -2.44 21.30
CA HIS A 28 -1.45 -2.35 19.84
C HIS A 28 -2.67 -2.73 19.00
N ILE A 29 -3.88 -2.36 19.42
CA ILE A 29 -5.06 -2.52 18.57
C ILE A 29 -4.89 -1.74 17.26
N ILE A 30 -5.28 -2.40 16.18
CA ILE A 30 -5.28 -1.94 14.80
C ILE A 30 -6.71 -2.08 14.29
N ALA A 31 -7.23 -1.02 13.67
CA ALA A 31 -8.48 -1.09 12.94
C ALA A 31 -8.22 -1.65 11.55
N VAL A 32 -9.04 -2.62 11.13
CA VAL A 32 -8.99 -3.20 9.79
C VAL A 32 -9.78 -2.30 8.85
N GLY A 33 -9.05 -1.52 8.07
CA GLY A 33 -9.57 -0.45 7.24
C GLY A 33 -10.09 0.72 8.07
N ARG A 34 -10.85 1.60 7.42
CA ARG A 34 -11.39 2.81 8.05
C ARG A 34 -12.87 2.96 7.71
N LEU A 35 -13.62 3.52 8.66
CA LEU A 35 -14.92 4.12 8.40
C LEU A 35 -14.75 5.64 8.36
N ASP A 36 -15.36 6.28 7.36
CA ASP A 36 -15.39 7.75 7.29
C ASP A 36 -16.15 8.31 8.52
N PHE A 37 -15.81 9.52 8.95
CA PHE A 37 -16.39 10.15 10.15
C PHE A 37 -17.93 10.23 10.17
N LEU A 38 -18.55 10.32 8.98
CA LEU A 38 -20.02 10.37 8.82
C LEU A 38 -20.65 8.99 8.55
N SER A 39 -19.87 7.93 8.58
CA SER A 39 -20.30 6.56 8.36
C SER A 39 -20.43 5.83 9.69
N GLU A 40 -21.34 4.86 9.73
CA GLU A 40 -21.66 4.04 10.89
C GLU A 40 -21.39 2.56 10.55
N GLY A 41 -21.42 1.70 11.56
CA GLY A 41 -21.52 0.26 11.39
C GLY A 41 -20.27 -0.51 11.80
N LEU A 42 -20.19 -1.75 11.32
CA LEU A 42 -19.25 -2.75 11.78
C LEU A 42 -17.81 -2.34 11.49
N MET A 43 -16.92 -2.56 12.46
CA MET A 43 -15.48 -2.40 12.29
C MET A 43 -14.78 -3.62 12.87
N VAL A 44 -13.85 -4.18 12.11
CA VAL A 44 -13.01 -5.28 12.57
C VAL A 44 -11.75 -4.68 13.20
N LEU A 45 -11.35 -5.22 14.34
CA LEU A 45 -10.16 -4.84 15.09
C LEU A 45 -9.26 -6.06 15.25
N THR A 46 -7.95 -5.86 15.29
CA THR A 46 -6.97 -6.90 15.57
C THR A 46 -5.73 -6.29 16.23
N ASN A 47 -4.94 -7.09 16.93
CA ASN A 47 -3.60 -6.73 17.41
C ASN A 47 -2.49 -7.30 16.50
N ASP A 48 -2.84 -7.96 15.39
CA ASP A 48 -1.92 -8.51 14.41
C ASP A 48 -1.90 -7.62 13.15
N GLY A 49 -0.74 -7.02 12.88
CA GLY A 49 -0.55 -6.11 11.74
C GLY A 49 -0.56 -6.81 10.39
N ASP A 50 -0.10 -8.05 10.31
CA ASP A 50 -0.13 -8.83 9.07
C ASP A 50 -1.55 -9.27 8.76
N LEU A 51 -2.34 -9.66 9.77
CA LEU A 51 -3.77 -9.92 9.60
C LEU A 51 -4.51 -8.66 9.15
N ALA A 52 -4.26 -7.51 9.80
CA ALA A 52 -4.88 -6.26 9.38
C ALA A 52 -4.58 -5.94 7.91
N ARG A 53 -3.31 -6.07 7.51
CA ARG A 53 -2.87 -5.82 6.14
C ARG A 53 -3.51 -6.81 5.15
N ALA A 54 -3.49 -8.10 5.46
CA ALA A 54 -4.08 -9.15 4.64
C ALA A 54 -5.57 -8.91 4.39
N LEU A 55 -6.32 -8.45 5.40
CA LEU A 55 -7.75 -8.14 5.28
C LEU A 55 -8.04 -6.85 4.51
N GLU A 56 -7.12 -5.89 4.49
CA GLU A 56 -7.27 -4.61 3.79
C GLU A 56 -6.91 -4.66 2.31
N LEU A 57 -6.03 -5.59 1.93
CA LEU A 57 -5.59 -5.74 0.55
C LEU A 57 -6.78 -5.99 -0.39
N PRO A 58 -6.85 -5.33 -1.56
CA PRO A 58 -7.90 -5.61 -2.54
C PRO A 58 -7.95 -7.08 -2.99
N SER A 59 -6.80 -7.76 -3.02
CA SER A 59 -6.68 -9.20 -3.33
C SER A 59 -7.33 -10.12 -2.31
N SER A 60 -7.70 -9.60 -1.13
CA SER A 60 -8.44 -10.38 -0.13
C SER A 60 -9.86 -10.75 -0.59
N GLU A 61 -10.41 -9.99 -1.54
CA GLU A 61 -11.77 -10.16 -2.05
C GLU A 61 -12.84 -10.25 -0.94
N ILE A 62 -12.57 -9.62 0.21
CA ILE A 62 -13.53 -9.62 1.30
C ILE A 62 -14.66 -8.64 0.97
N GLU A 63 -15.85 -9.22 0.84
CA GLU A 63 -17.08 -8.47 0.63
C GLU A 63 -17.39 -7.55 1.83
N ARG A 64 -17.76 -6.31 1.55
CA ARG A 64 -18.21 -5.33 2.54
C ARG A 64 -19.61 -4.91 2.13
N THR A 65 -20.62 -5.24 2.94
CA THR A 65 -22.01 -4.87 2.66
C THR A 65 -22.38 -3.60 3.38
N TYR A 66 -22.95 -2.65 2.65
CA TYR A 66 -23.39 -1.37 3.14
C TYR A 66 -24.88 -1.17 2.90
N ARG A 67 -25.54 -0.60 3.90
CA ARG A 67 -26.86 0.01 3.77
C ARG A 67 -26.71 1.50 3.57
N VAL A 68 -27.18 1.98 2.43
CA VAL A 68 -26.97 3.36 1.98
C VAL A 68 -28.33 4.05 1.84
N ARG A 69 -28.51 5.18 2.50
CA ARG A 69 -29.66 6.06 2.26
C ARG A 69 -29.20 7.24 1.41
N VAL A 70 -29.73 7.33 0.20
CA VAL A 70 -29.48 8.43 -0.72
C VAL A 70 -30.66 9.38 -0.80
N PHE A 71 -30.39 10.67 -0.93
CA PHE A 71 -31.34 11.75 -1.16
C PHE A 71 -31.10 12.35 -2.55
N GLY A 72 -32.18 12.58 -3.29
CA GLY A 72 -32.14 13.21 -4.61
C GLY A 72 -33.28 12.72 -5.50
N ARG A 73 -33.52 13.44 -6.60
CA ARG A 73 -34.61 13.10 -7.54
C ARG A 73 -34.26 11.84 -8.35
N ARG A 74 -35.18 10.86 -8.33
CA ARG A 74 -35.25 9.64 -9.16
C ARG A 74 -33.95 8.83 -9.21
N PHE A 75 -33.75 7.93 -8.24
CA PHE A 75 -32.86 6.78 -8.42
C PHE A 75 -33.62 5.68 -9.18
N ASP A 76 -33.32 5.56 -10.47
CA ASP A 76 -33.99 4.66 -11.41
C ASP A 76 -33.13 3.43 -11.72
N GLU A 77 -33.72 2.46 -12.43
CA GLU A 77 -33.05 1.21 -12.80
C GLU A 77 -31.83 1.48 -13.70
N LYS A 78 -31.89 2.51 -14.56
CA LYS A 78 -30.75 2.89 -15.42
C LYS A 78 -29.50 3.27 -14.62
N LYS A 79 -29.66 4.00 -13.51
CA LYS A 79 -28.55 4.31 -12.59
C LYS A 79 -28.07 3.06 -11.85
N LEU A 80 -28.99 2.18 -11.45
CA LEU A 80 -28.66 0.91 -10.81
C LEU A 80 -27.80 0.02 -11.72
N ASP A 81 -28.16 -0.09 -13.00
CA ASP A 81 -27.40 -0.88 -13.98
C ASP A 81 -26.03 -0.28 -14.30
N GLN A 82 -25.87 1.04 -14.20
CA GLN A 82 -24.56 1.67 -14.29
C GLN A 82 -23.67 1.32 -13.09
N LEU A 83 -24.23 1.26 -11.87
CA LEU A 83 -23.50 0.81 -10.69
C LEU A 83 -23.09 -0.67 -10.83
N ARG A 84 -24.00 -1.53 -11.30
CA ARG A 84 -23.74 -2.96 -11.51
C ARG A 84 -22.64 -3.22 -12.53
N ARG A 85 -22.59 -2.45 -13.63
CA ARG A 85 -21.53 -2.56 -14.64
C ARG A 85 -20.20 -1.91 -14.23
N GLY A 86 -20.26 -0.93 -13.33
CA GLY A 86 -19.13 -0.07 -13.01
C GLY A 86 -18.86 0.99 -14.09
N PHE A 87 -18.03 1.97 -13.76
CA PHE A 87 -17.69 3.08 -14.65
C PHE A 87 -16.40 3.78 -14.22
N LYS A 88 -15.95 4.77 -15.00
CA LYS A 88 -14.82 5.64 -14.62
C LYS A 88 -15.29 7.02 -14.13
N ILE A 89 -14.61 7.56 -13.11
CA ILE A 89 -14.67 8.96 -12.69
C ILE A 89 -13.24 9.50 -12.68
N LYS A 90 -12.96 10.54 -13.47
CA LYS A 90 -11.62 11.17 -13.56
C LYS A 90 -10.50 10.13 -13.75
N GLY A 91 -10.66 9.25 -14.74
CA GLY A 91 -9.71 8.17 -15.05
C GLY A 91 -9.72 6.96 -14.11
N ARG A 92 -10.30 7.05 -12.91
CA ARG A 92 -10.35 5.95 -11.93
C ARG A 92 -11.58 5.07 -12.14
N LYS A 93 -11.38 3.75 -12.18
CA LYS A 93 -12.47 2.75 -12.25
C LYS A 93 -13.17 2.63 -10.88
N TYR A 94 -14.48 2.44 -10.92
CA TYR A 94 -15.37 2.26 -9.77
C TYR A 94 -16.37 1.15 -10.11
N GLY A 95 -16.58 0.21 -9.18
CA GLY A 95 -17.38 -0.99 -9.42
C GLY A 95 -16.66 -2.03 -10.28
N PRO A 96 -17.36 -3.09 -10.71
CA PRO A 96 -18.80 -3.33 -10.57
C PRO A 96 -19.24 -3.47 -9.10
N TYR A 97 -20.50 -3.11 -8.82
CA TYR A 97 -21.10 -3.23 -7.49
C TYR A 97 -22.27 -4.21 -7.53
N VAL A 98 -22.38 -5.11 -6.54
CA VAL A 98 -23.64 -5.80 -6.31
C VAL A 98 -24.54 -4.84 -5.55
N THR A 99 -25.63 -4.42 -6.17
CA THR A 99 -26.51 -3.41 -5.60
C THR A 99 -27.97 -3.65 -5.92
N GLU A 100 -28.81 -3.37 -4.92
CA GLU A 100 -30.25 -3.56 -4.94
C GLU A 100 -30.96 -2.40 -4.23
N ILE A 101 -32.18 -2.13 -4.65
CA ILE A 101 -33.05 -1.14 -4.01
C ILE A 101 -33.88 -1.84 -2.95
N VAL A 102 -33.67 -1.47 -1.70
CA VAL A 102 -34.36 -2.06 -0.55
C VAL A 102 -35.70 -1.38 -0.32
N LYS A 103 -35.73 -0.05 -0.41
CA LYS A 103 -36.94 0.74 -0.17
C LYS A 103 -36.87 2.07 -0.87
N ARG A 104 -37.93 2.43 -1.59
CA ARG A 104 -38.14 3.77 -2.13
C ARG A 104 -39.03 4.58 -1.19
N GLN A 105 -38.68 5.84 -0.99
CA GLN A 105 -39.46 6.85 -0.28
C GLN A 105 -39.49 8.11 -1.12
N THR A 106 -40.36 9.07 -0.81
CA THR A 106 -40.61 10.28 -1.61
C THR A 106 -39.33 10.97 -2.07
N SER A 107 -38.41 11.25 -1.14
CA SER A 107 -37.16 11.96 -1.42
C SER A 107 -35.90 11.15 -1.12
N ASN A 108 -36.06 9.91 -0.64
CA ASN A 108 -34.95 9.06 -0.22
C ASN A 108 -35.08 7.66 -0.82
N THR A 109 -33.95 7.05 -1.17
CA THR A 109 -33.90 5.64 -1.55
C THR A 109 -32.89 4.91 -0.68
N TRP A 110 -33.28 3.75 -0.19
CA TRP A 110 -32.41 2.83 0.52
C TRP A 110 -31.87 1.78 -0.43
N LEU A 111 -30.56 1.60 -0.38
CA LEU A 111 -29.81 0.66 -1.21
C LEU A 111 -29.04 -0.29 -0.30
N HIS A 112 -28.93 -1.55 -0.72
CA HIS A 112 -27.79 -2.36 -0.33
C HIS A 112 -26.73 -2.28 -1.43
N MET A 113 -25.48 -2.20 -0.99
CA MET A 113 -24.31 -2.18 -1.87
C MET A 113 -23.24 -3.07 -1.28
N LYS A 114 -22.69 -3.96 -2.10
CA LYS A 114 -21.56 -4.80 -1.74
C LYS A 114 -20.34 -4.36 -2.53
N LEU A 115 -19.20 -4.28 -1.84
CA LEU A 115 -17.93 -3.84 -2.38
C LEU A 115 -16.83 -4.80 -1.95
N TYR A 116 -15.88 -5.09 -2.83
CA TYR A 116 -14.71 -5.92 -2.54
C TYR A 116 -13.43 -5.08 -2.33
N GLU A 117 -13.49 -3.80 -2.70
CA GLU A 117 -12.48 -2.79 -2.42
C GLU A 117 -13.07 -1.63 -1.61
N GLY A 118 -12.21 -0.83 -0.98
CA GLY A 118 -12.63 0.31 -0.15
C GLY A 118 -11.86 1.58 -0.46
N LYS A 119 -12.07 2.18 -1.63
CA LYS A 119 -11.45 3.48 -1.93
C LYS A 119 -12.00 4.55 -0.98
N ASN A 120 -11.16 5.55 -0.67
CA ASN A 120 -11.54 6.63 0.25
C ASN A 120 -12.84 7.32 -0.19
N ASN A 121 -13.86 7.30 0.68
CA ASN A 121 -15.19 7.88 0.43
C ASN A 121 -15.85 7.37 -0.87
N GLU A 122 -15.60 6.12 -1.27
CA GLU A 122 -16.02 5.55 -2.54
C GLU A 122 -17.52 5.68 -2.82
N ILE A 123 -18.37 5.10 -1.95
CA ILE A 123 -19.84 5.13 -2.10
C ILE A 123 -20.34 6.57 -2.24
N ARG A 124 -19.82 7.50 -1.42
CA ARG A 124 -20.22 8.91 -1.47
C ARG A 124 -19.79 9.58 -2.78
N ARG A 125 -18.58 9.30 -3.28
CA ARG A 125 -18.09 9.82 -4.57
C ARG A 125 -18.93 9.31 -5.73
N VAL A 126 -19.22 8.01 -5.72
CA VAL A 126 -20.03 7.33 -6.72
C VAL A 126 -21.46 7.90 -6.76
N MET A 127 -22.11 8.03 -5.61
CA MET A 127 -23.47 8.58 -5.56
C MET A 127 -23.55 10.03 -6.02
N ARG A 128 -22.53 10.85 -5.74
CA ARG A 128 -22.46 12.24 -6.23
C ARG A 128 -22.41 12.34 -7.76
N LYS A 129 -21.83 11.36 -8.48
CA LYS A 129 -21.87 11.32 -9.95
C LYS A 129 -23.30 11.32 -10.48
N PHE A 130 -24.22 10.72 -9.73
CA PHE A 130 -25.64 10.63 -10.08
C PHE A 130 -26.49 11.77 -9.49
N SER A 131 -25.85 12.83 -8.99
CA SER A 131 -26.49 13.93 -8.27
C SER A 131 -27.26 13.48 -7.03
N LEU A 132 -26.79 12.41 -6.37
CA LEU A 132 -27.36 11.87 -5.15
C LEU A 132 -26.46 12.16 -3.97
N ARG A 133 -27.06 12.60 -2.86
CA ARG A 133 -26.36 12.80 -1.59
C ARG A 133 -26.55 11.59 -0.70
N VAL A 134 -25.48 11.06 -0.13
CA VAL A 134 -25.56 9.98 0.88
C VAL A 134 -25.84 10.61 2.24
N ASN A 135 -27.05 10.42 2.75
CA ASN A 135 -27.49 10.97 4.03
C ASN A 135 -27.19 10.02 5.21
N ARG A 136 -27.14 8.71 4.95
CA ARG A 136 -26.74 7.70 5.95
C ARG A 136 -26.00 6.57 5.25
N LEU A 137 -24.92 6.11 5.86
CA LEU A 137 -24.09 5.02 5.35
C LEU A 137 -23.71 4.11 6.51
N ILE A 138 -24.16 2.87 6.46
CA ILE A 138 -23.94 1.89 7.53
C ILE A 138 -23.25 0.67 6.93
N ARG A 139 -22.06 0.31 7.40
CA ARG A 139 -21.44 -0.98 7.07
C ARG A 139 -22.12 -2.07 7.89
N GLN A 140 -22.91 -2.92 7.24
CA GLN A 140 -23.65 -4.00 7.89
C GLN A 140 -22.80 -5.24 8.09
N SER A 141 -21.86 -5.50 7.18
CA SER A 141 -20.98 -6.67 7.28
C SER A 141 -19.58 -6.41 6.71
N TYR A 142 -18.65 -7.25 7.17
CA TYR A 142 -17.29 -7.36 6.68
C TYR A 142 -16.97 -8.85 6.54
N GLY A 143 -17.03 -9.37 5.32
CA GLY A 143 -17.05 -10.79 5.03
C GLY A 143 -18.18 -11.48 5.79
N GLN A 144 -17.84 -12.53 6.53
CA GLN A 144 -18.74 -13.28 7.40
C GLN A 144 -19.19 -12.52 8.66
N TYR A 145 -18.49 -11.45 9.06
CA TYR A 145 -18.81 -10.72 10.28
C TYR A 145 -19.96 -9.77 9.98
N THR A 146 -21.02 -9.81 10.80
CA THR A 146 -22.19 -8.96 10.61
C THR A 146 -22.48 -8.14 11.87
N LEU A 147 -23.20 -7.03 11.71
CA LEU A 147 -23.70 -6.24 12.83
C LEU A 147 -24.59 -7.04 13.80
N GLY A 148 -25.11 -8.21 13.41
CA GLY A 148 -25.86 -9.08 14.33
C GLY A 148 -25.02 -9.58 15.50
N LEU A 149 -23.69 -9.61 15.38
CA LEU A 149 -22.77 -9.95 16.47
C LEU A 149 -22.62 -8.83 17.51
N VAL A 150 -22.87 -7.59 17.10
CA VAL A 150 -22.68 -6.35 17.88
C VAL A 150 -23.83 -5.37 17.56
N PRO A 151 -25.06 -5.68 18.01
CA PRO A 151 -26.27 -5.01 17.54
C PRO A 151 -26.34 -3.54 17.97
N ASN A 152 -25.72 -3.17 19.10
CA ASN A 152 -25.75 -1.82 19.63
C ASN A 152 -24.44 -1.06 19.32
N PRO A 153 -24.49 0.28 19.24
CA PRO A 153 -23.28 1.09 19.14
C PRO A 153 -22.33 0.82 20.31
N ASN A 154 -21.04 0.69 20.02
CA ASN A 154 -19.97 0.39 20.98
C ASN A 154 -19.97 -1.03 21.56
N ASP A 155 -20.85 -1.92 21.10
CA ASP A 155 -20.72 -3.34 21.41
C ASP A 155 -19.40 -3.88 20.87
N LEU A 156 -18.75 -4.73 21.66
CA LEU A 156 -17.51 -5.42 21.31
C LEU A 156 -17.74 -6.92 21.45
N ALA A 157 -17.38 -7.67 20.43
CA ALA A 157 -17.42 -9.12 20.44
C ALA A 157 -16.07 -9.65 19.94
N GLU A 158 -15.41 -10.49 20.75
CA GLU A 158 -14.27 -11.25 20.31
C GLU A 158 -14.75 -12.43 19.45
N VAL A 159 -14.10 -12.63 18.31
CA VAL A 159 -14.47 -13.65 17.34
C VAL A 159 -13.27 -14.50 16.97
N ARG A 160 -13.49 -15.81 16.83
CA ARG A 160 -12.45 -16.72 16.36
C ARG A 160 -12.19 -16.52 14.86
N MET A 161 -10.94 -16.73 14.43
CA MET A 161 -10.61 -16.76 13.01
C MET A 161 -11.26 -17.97 12.35
N THR A 162 -12.00 -17.73 11.28
CA THR A 162 -12.60 -18.81 10.49
C THR A 162 -11.61 -19.39 9.50
N LYS A 163 -11.99 -20.53 8.91
CA LYS A 163 -11.21 -21.19 7.86
C LYS A 163 -10.88 -20.22 6.71
N GLN A 164 -11.83 -19.39 6.29
CA GLN A 164 -11.62 -18.40 5.23
C GLN A 164 -10.49 -17.42 5.58
N ILE A 165 -10.51 -16.86 6.79
CA ILE A 165 -9.51 -15.88 7.24
C ILE A 165 -8.14 -16.56 7.42
N LYS A 166 -8.10 -17.79 7.94
CA LYS A 166 -6.86 -18.57 8.04
C LYS A 166 -6.26 -18.87 6.67
N THR A 167 -7.09 -19.26 5.70
CA THR A 167 -6.66 -19.50 4.31
C THR A 167 -6.14 -18.22 3.65
N LEU A 168 -6.82 -17.09 3.86
CA LEU A 168 -6.35 -15.79 3.39
C LEU A 168 -4.99 -15.43 3.97
N LEU A 169 -4.83 -15.57 5.28
CA LEU A 169 -3.57 -15.25 5.97
C LEU A 169 -2.43 -16.16 5.50
N PHE A 170 -2.70 -17.46 5.29
CA PHE A 170 -1.73 -18.38 4.70
C PHE A 170 -1.27 -17.95 3.30
N LYS A 171 -2.21 -17.57 2.43
CA LYS A 171 -1.88 -17.04 1.08
C LYS A 171 -1.03 -15.78 1.18
N TYR A 172 -1.43 -14.83 2.02
CA TYR A 172 -0.70 -13.59 2.26
C TYR A 172 0.75 -13.85 2.73
N TYR A 173 0.96 -14.77 3.68
CA TYR A 173 2.31 -15.11 4.11
C TYR A 173 3.14 -15.79 3.02
N LYS A 174 2.52 -16.66 2.21
CA LYS A 174 3.19 -17.30 1.08
C LYS A 174 3.65 -16.26 0.05
N GLU A 175 2.79 -15.33 -0.33
CA GLU A 175 3.11 -14.24 -1.26
C GLU A 175 4.21 -13.33 -0.69
N LYS A 176 4.06 -12.90 0.58
CA LYS A 176 5.06 -12.06 1.28
C LYS A 176 6.44 -12.73 1.33
N ALA A 177 6.50 -14.04 1.54
CA ALA A 177 7.76 -14.79 1.55
C ALA A 177 8.41 -14.85 0.15
N GLN A 178 7.60 -15.08 -0.89
CA GLN A 178 8.06 -15.05 -2.29
C GLN A 178 8.62 -13.68 -2.66
N GLU A 179 7.88 -12.60 -2.39
CA GLU A 179 8.32 -11.22 -2.66
C GLU A 179 9.60 -10.85 -1.89
N SER A 180 9.77 -11.37 -0.66
CA SER A 180 10.98 -11.16 0.12
C SER A 180 12.18 -11.85 -0.52
N GLN A 181 12.01 -13.09 -0.99
CA GLN A 181 13.05 -13.87 -1.63
C GLN A 181 13.46 -13.25 -2.98
N GLU A 182 12.48 -12.84 -3.79
CA GLU A 182 12.71 -12.15 -5.06
C GLU A 182 13.47 -10.83 -4.87
N ARG A 183 13.07 -10.02 -3.88
CA ARG A 183 13.78 -8.78 -3.53
C ARG A 183 15.24 -9.04 -3.14
N TYR A 184 15.48 -10.03 -2.29
CA TYR A 184 16.85 -10.39 -1.88
C TYR A 184 17.73 -10.78 -3.08
N HIS A 185 17.23 -11.65 -3.97
CA HIS A 185 17.99 -12.05 -5.15
C HIS A 185 18.23 -10.89 -6.12
N LYS A 186 17.24 -10.01 -6.29
CA LYS A 186 17.37 -8.81 -7.12
C LYS A 186 18.44 -7.86 -6.58
N GLU A 187 18.38 -7.52 -5.30
CA GLU A 187 19.37 -6.64 -4.64
C GLU A 187 20.78 -7.23 -4.70
N LYS A 188 20.91 -8.54 -4.51
CA LYS A 188 22.20 -9.24 -4.63
C LYS A 188 22.76 -9.21 -6.05
N ALA A 189 21.91 -9.40 -7.06
CA ALA A 189 22.30 -9.33 -8.47
C ALA A 189 22.72 -7.91 -8.87
N GLU A 190 21.97 -6.89 -8.46
CA GLU A 190 22.31 -5.48 -8.67
C GLU A 190 23.67 -5.13 -8.03
N HIS A 191 23.90 -5.57 -6.79
CA HIS A 191 25.17 -5.36 -6.11
C HIS A 191 26.34 -6.04 -6.84
N LEU A 192 26.17 -7.30 -7.25
CA LEU A 192 27.20 -8.03 -8.00
C LEU A 192 27.52 -7.33 -9.33
N TYR A 193 26.51 -6.90 -10.07
CA TYR A 193 26.69 -6.15 -11.32
C TYR A 193 27.49 -4.86 -11.11
N LEU A 194 27.15 -4.06 -10.09
CA LEU A 194 27.87 -2.84 -9.76
C LEU A 194 29.33 -3.11 -9.35
N GLN A 195 29.58 -4.22 -8.64
CA GLN A 195 30.94 -4.65 -8.31
C GLN A 195 31.74 -5.02 -9.56
N THR A 196 31.17 -5.80 -10.47
CA THR A 196 31.81 -6.18 -11.73
C THR A 196 32.15 -4.95 -12.58
N GLN A 197 31.21 -4.01 -12.75
CA GLN A 197 31.45 -2.76 -13.48
C GLN A 197 32.58 -1.92 -12.87
N LYS A 198 32.63 -1.86 -11.53
CA LYS A 198 33.72 -1.15 -10.82
C LYS A 198 35.08 -1.83 -11.03
N GLN A 199 35.10 -3.16 -11.04
CA GLN A 199 36.31 -3.96 -11.24
C GLN A 199 36.82 -3.78 -12.68
N GLU A 200 35.95 -3.91 -13.69
CA GLU A 200 36.27 -3.69 -15.11
C GLU A 200 36.82 -2.28 -15.36
N ALA A 201 36.21 -1.25 -14.75
CA ALA A 201 36.68 0.12 -14.86
C ALA A 201 38.08 0.32 -14.25
N LEU A 202 38.35 -0.33 -13.11
CA LEU A 202 39.67 -0.29 -12.45
C LEU A 202 40.73 -0.97 -13.32
N GLU A 203 40.40 -2.12 -13.91
CA GLU A 203 41.29 -2.87 -14.80
C GLU A 203 41.59 -2.07 -16.08
N ALA A 204 40.58 -1.48 -16.71
CA ALA A 204 40.77 -0.59 -17.86
C ALA A 204 41.65 0.63 -17.55
N GLU A 205 41.50 1.23 -16.35
CA GLU A 205 42.36 2.32 -15.90
C GLU A 205 43.82 1.86 -15.72
N GLN A 206 44.02 0.67 -15.15
CA GLN A 206 45.35 0.07 -14.97
C GLN A 206 46.01 -0.24 -16.31
N GLU A 207 45.30 -0.87 -17.26
CA GLU A 207 45.81 -1.13 -18.61
C GLU A 207 46.21 0.16 -19.33
N THR A 208 45.39 1.20 -19.20
CA THR A 208 45.68 2.52 -19.80
C THR A 208 46.94 3.14 -19.20
N LYS A 209 47.13 3.06 -17.88
CA LYS A 209 48.36 3.51 -17.21
C LYS A 209 49.58 2.71 -17.67
N GLN A 210 49.43 1.39 -17.82
CA GLN A 210 50.52 0.50 -18.19
C GLN A 210 50.97 0.70 -19.64
N LYS A 211 50.01 0.92 -20.57
CA LYS A 211 50.31 1.35 -21.94
C LYS A 211 51.07 2.67 -21.97
N LYS A 212 50.60 3.70 -21.27
CA LYS A 212 51.31 4.99 -21.18
C LYS A 212 52.72 4.86 -20.62
N LEU A 213 52.91 4.00 -19.61
CA LEU A 213 54.22 3.74 -19.03
C LEU A 213 55.16 3.05 -20.04
N SER A 214 54.63 2.08 -20.78
CA SER A 214 55.40 1.36 -21.82
C SER A 214 55.75 2.26 -23.00
N GLU A 215 54.83 3.12 -23.45
CA GLU A 215 55.07 4.11 -24.50
C GLU A 215 56.17 5.10 -24.08
N ALA A 216 56.11 5.61 -22.84
CA ALA A 216 57.16 6.47 -22.30
C ALA A 216 58.54 5.76 -22.22
N TYR A 217 58.58 4.46 -21.91
CA TYR A 217 59.82 3.68 -21.87
C TYR A 217 60.40 3.42 -23.27
N VAL A 218 59.53 3.18 -24.26
CA VAL A 218 59.94 3.06 -25.68
C VAL A 218 60.50 4.38 -26.19
N ASP A 219 59.89 5.51 -25.83
CA ASP A 219 60.35 6.85 -26.23
C ASP A 219 61.73 7.19 -25.62
N LEU A 220 61.95 6.86 -24.34
CA LEU A 220 63.24 6.99 -23.67
C LEU A 220 64.35 6.12 -24.28
N SER A 221 64.03 4.90 -24.74
CA SER A 221 65.01 3.99 -25.35
C SER A 221 65.32 4.27 -26.83
N GLN A 222 64.53 5.11 -27.50
CA GLN A 222 64.80 5.60 -28.86
C GLN A 222 65.56 6.93 -28.91
N THR A 223 65.87 7.54 -27.76
CA THR A 223 66.79 8.68 -27.72
C THR A 223 68.23 8.23 -28.06
N PRO A 224 68.92 8.85 -29.04
CA PRO A 224 70.28 8.47 -29.39
C PRO A 224 71.22 8.63 -28.20
N SER A 225 72.01 7.59 -27.93
CA SER A 225 73.13 7.62 -26.98
C SER A 225 74.26 8.51 -27.53
N ASP A 226 74.07 9.83 -27.54
CA ASP A 226 75.12 10.80 -27.82
C ASP A 226 75.57 11.48 -26.53
N LYS A 227 76.43 10.81 -25.76
CA LYS A 227 77.50 11.48 -25.01
C LYS A 227 78.75 10.59 -24.97
N PRO A 228 79.91 11.08 -25.47
CA PRO A 228 81.16 10.37 -25.29
C PRO A 228 81.59 10.41 -23.82
N LEU A 229 82.19 9.30 -23.36
CA LEU A 229 82.94 9.25 -22.10
C LEU A 229 84.12 10.24 -22.17
N GLY A 230 83.93 11.42 -21.58
CA GLY A 230 85.01 12.34 -21.27
C GLY A 230 85.66 11.97 -19.95
N LEU A 231 86.78 11.26 -20.00
CA LEU A 231 87.79 11.26 -18.94
C LEU A 231 88.13 12.71 -18.58
N GLY A 232 87.96 13.07 -17.33
CA GLY A 232 88.28 14.39 -16.80
C GLY A 232 88.51 14.33 -15.31
N GLU A 233 89.75 13.99 -14.92
CA GLU A 233 90.31 14.35 -13.63
C GLU A 233 90.00 15.82 -13.30
N ARG A 234 89.56 16.11 -12.06
CA ARG A 234 90.30 17.00 -11.14
C ARG A 234 89.53 17.38 -9.87
N LEU A 235 90.28 17.24 -8.78
CA LEU A 235 90.45 18.17 -7.65
C LEU A 235 89.36 18.26 -6.56
N LEU A 236 89.66 17.55 -5.47
CA LEU A 236 89.79 18.05 -4.10
C LEU A 236 89.70 19.58 -3.95
N ARG A 237 88.77 20.06 -3.10
CA ARG A 237 88.96 20.97 -1.94
C ARG A 237 87.63 21.59 -1.50
N GLY A 238 87.40 21.62 -0.19
CA GLY A 238 86.38 22.44 0.48
C GLY A 238 85.65 21.69 1.57
#